data_AF-A0A8T0VPS5-F1
#
_entry.id   AF-A0A8T0VPS5-F1
#
_cell.length_a   1.000
_cell.length_b   1.000
_cell.length_c   1.000
_cell.angle_alpha   90.00
_cell.angle_beta   90.00
_cell.angle_gamma   90.00
#
_symmetry.space_group_name_H-M   'P 1'
#
loop_
_entity.id
_entity.type
_entity.pdbx_description
1 polymer ?
#
loop_
_entity_poly.entity_id
_entity_poly.type
_entity_poly.pdbx_seq_one_letter_code
_entity_poly.pdbx_strand_id
1 'polypeptide(L)'
;MATPPAISFLAVAVALMAVLQPAATNPPPPPAPPATGAPTTCMWILANLGSCLPFLSTGTSLAGPPASCCGSLRAISTSPASICLCHLIGGEVNQLTHTNIDPVRLAILPLVCLALIPPELPYMCFVGPVPPISGGA
;
A
#
# COMPACT_ATOMS: atom_id res chain seq x y z
N MET A 1 2.70 9.43 -67.10
CA MET A 1 2.81 8.46 -66.00
C MET A 1 3.99 8.85 -65.12
N ALA A 2 3.73 9.50 -63.99
CA ALA A 2 4.74 9.71 -62.95
C ALA A 2 3.99 9.70 -61.61
N THR A 3 4.28 8.67 -60.84
CA THR A 3 3.65 8.26 -59.59
C THR A 3 3.89 9.29 -58.48
N PRO A 4 2.90 9.53 -57.58
CA PRO A 4 3.13 10.31 -56.38
C PRO A 4 4.13 9.60 -55.45
N PRO A 5 5.01 10.35 -54.76
CA PRO A 5 6.16 9.79 -54.07
C PRO A 5 5.74 8.95 -52.87
N ALA A 6 6.02 7.64 -52.94
CA ALA A 6 5.85 6.63 -51.89
C ALA A 6 6.60 6.94 -50.57
N ILE A 7 7.32 8.07 -50.50
CA ILE A 7 8.15 8.51 -49.39
C ILE A 7 7.30 8.95 -48.18
N SER A 8 6.07 9.43 -48.42
CA SER A 8 5.22 9.97 -47.34
C SER A 8 4.58 8.89 -46.46
N PHE A 9 4.27 7.72 -47.03
CA PHE A 9 3.64 6.62 -46.28
C PHE A 9 4.62 5.92 -45.34
N LEU A 10 5.89 5.81 -45.72
CA LEU A 10 6.93 5.18 -44.89
C LEU A 10 7.21 6.00 -43.62
N ALA A 11 7.22 7.33 -43.72
CA ALA A 11 7.43 8.20 -42.55
C ALA A 11 6.29 8.08 -41.53
N VAL A 12 5.04 8.00 -42.00
CA VAL A 12 3.86 7.83 -41.14
C VAL A 12 3.86 6.43 -40.50
N ALA A 13 4.23 5.39 -41.25
CA ALA A 13 4.34 4.03 -40.72
C ALA A 13 5.43 3.91 -39.64
N VAL A 14 6.59 4.54 -39.82
CA VAL A 14 7.66 4.56 -38.82
C VAL A 14 7.24 5.32 -37.55
N ALA A 15 6.51 6.43 -37.69
CA ALA A 15 5.99 7.17 -36.56
C ALA A 15 4.92 6.39 -35.77
N LEU A 16 4.04 5.64 -36.45
CA LEU A 16 3.07 4.76 -35.78
C LEU A 16 3.76 3.58 -35.05
N MET A 17 4.82 3.00 -35.61
CA MET A 17 5.53 1.89 -34.99
C MET A 17 6.30 2.33 -33.72
N ALA A 18 6.60 3.62 -33.57
CA ALA A 18 7.25 4.16 -32.37
C ALA A 18 6.30 4.34 -31.17
N VAL A 19 4.98 4.44 -31.35
CA VAL A 19 4.01 4.50 -30.24
C VAL A 19 3.50 3.13 -29.80
N LEU A 20 3.61 2.11 -30.66
CA LEU A 20 3.25 0.72 -30.35
C LEU A 20 4.41 -0.12 -29.81
N GLN A 21 5.55 0.51 -29.45
CA GLN A 21 6.66 -0.22 -28.84
C GLN A 21 6.14 -0.96 -27.60
N PRO A 22 6.11 -2.31 -27.61
CA PRO A 22 5.89 -3.07 -26.39
C PRO A 22 7.01 -2.61 -25.48
N ALA A 23 6.66 -2.19 -24.25
CA ALA A 23 7.65 -1.86 -23.24
C ALA A 23 8.71 -2.97 -23.30
N ALA A 24 9.88 -2.63 -23.83
CA ALA A 24 11.01 -3.54 -23.84
C ALA A 24 11.07 -4.04 -22.40
N THR A 25 11.09 -5.35 -22.24
CA THR A 25 11.23 -6.08 -20.98
C THR A 25 12.55 -5.67 -20.36
N ASN A 26 12.58 -4.44 -19.81
CA ASN A 26 13.59 -4.01 -18.89
C ASN A 26 13.40 -4.93 -17.69
N PRO A 27 14.48 -5.53 -17.18
CA PRO A 27 14.44 -6.12 -15.86
C PRO A 27 13.76 -5.12 -14.92
N PRO A 28 12.85 -5.55 -14.03
CA PRO A 28 12.28 -4.65 -13.05
C PRO A 28 13.43 -3.89 -12.38
N PRO A 29 13.32 -2.56 -12.23
CA PRO A 29 14.37 -1.79 -11.60
C PRO A 29 14.71 -2.45 -10.26
N PRO A 30 16.02 -2.57 -9.91
CA PRO A 30 16.41 -3.15 -8.64
C PRO A 30 15.63 -2.45 -7.52
N PRO A 31 15.14 -3.20 -6.51
CA PRO A 31 14.36 -2.62 -5.44
C PRO A 31 15.09 -1.39 -4.90
N ALA A 32 14.39 -0.25 -4.90
CA ALA A 32 14.94 0.98 -4.38
C ALA A 32 15.44 0.71 -2.95
N PRO A 33 16.65 1.22 -2.58
CA PRO A 33 17.12 1.10 -1.21
C PRO A 33 16.01 1.56 -0.27
N PRO A 34 15.76 0.86 0.85
CA PRO A 34 14.76 1.27 1.82
C PRO A 34 14.97 2.75 2.14
N ALA A 35 13.92 3.56 2.00
CA ALA A 35 13.97 4.95 2.44
C ALA A 35 14.50 4.95 3.87
N THR A 36 15.46 5.83 4.17
CA THR A 36 16.15 5.83 5.47
C THR A 36 15.11 5.88 6.60
N GLY A 37 15.04 4.84 7.42
CA GLY A 37 14.05 4.71 8.51
C GLY A 37 12.83 3.83 8.20
N ALA A 38 12.67 3.29 6.98
CA ALA A 38 11.64 2.30 6.69
C ALA A 38 11.89 0.98 7.45
N PRO A 39 10.85 0.35 8.02
CA PRO A 39 11.01 -0.90 8.76
C PRO A 39 11.45 -2.04 7.83
N THR A 40 12.29 -2.93 8.35
CA THR A 40 12.67 -4.17 7.64
C THR A 40 11.60 -5.27 7.77
N THR A 41 10.75 -5.18 8.79
CA THR A 41 9.66 -6.13 9.07
C THR A 41 8.50 -5.37 9.70
N CYS A 42 7.27 -5.87 9.50
CA CYS A 42 6.07 -5.23 10.00
C CYS A 42 5.50 -5.86 11.29
N MET A 43 6.12 -6.94 11.80
CA MET A 43 5.64 -7.66 12.99
C MET A 43 5.31 -6.73 14.16
N TRP A 44 6.30 -5.97 14.62
CA TRP A 44 6.14 -5.14 15.82
C TRP A 44 5.20 -3.95 15.59
N ILE A 45 5.23 -3.39 14.38
CA ILE A 45 4.35 -2.28 13.99
C ILE A 45 2.89 -2.71 14.03
N LEU A 46 2.57 -3.88 13.45
CA LEU A 46 1.24 -4.48 13.50
C LEU A 46 0.84 -4.89 14.92
N ALA A 47 1.78 -5.41 15.72
CA ALA A 47 1.52 -5.75 17.12
C ALA A 47 1.10 -4.53 17.96
N ASN A 48 1.67 -3.35 17.70
CA ASN A 48 1.29 -2.10 18.38
C ASN A 48 -0.15 -1.65 18.07
N LEU A 49 -0.72 -2.12 16.97
CA LEU A 49 -2.13 -1.92 16.60
C LEU A 49 -3.07 -2.96 17.23
N GLY A 50 -2.55 -3.97 17.93
CA GLY A 50 -3.37 -4.99 18.59
C GLY A 50 -4.36 -4.39 19.60
N SER A 51 -4.03 -3.24 20.22
CA SER A 51 -4.96 -2.51 21.09
C SER A 51 -6.21 -1.99 20.36
N CYS A 52 -6.23 -1.95 19.03
CA CYS A 52 -7.39 -1.59 18.22
C CYS A 52 -8.38 -2.74 18.03
N LEU A 53 -7.96 -4.00 18.27
CA LEU A 53 -8.79 -5.19 18.04
C LEU A 53 -10.17 -5.15 18.71
N PRO A 54 -10.33 -4.68 19.96
CA PRO A 54 -11.64 -4.63 20.59
C PRO A 54 -12.61 -3.69 19.86
N PHE A 55 -12.11 -2.60 19.27
CA PHE A 55 -12.94 -1.72 18.45
C PHE A 55 -13.23 -2.36 17.09
N LEU A 56 -12.23 -3.00 16.49
CA LEU A 56 -12.30 -3.55 15.15
C LEU A 56 -13.12 -4.85 15.05
N SER A 57 -13.25 -5.61 16.12
CA SER A 57 -13.94 -6.90 16.12
C SER A 57 -15.46 -6.76 16.00
N THR A 58 -16.08 -7.63 15.22
CA THR A 58 -17.54 -7.72 15.08
C THR A 58 -18.19 -8.13 16.42
N GLY A 59 -19.33 -7.52 16.76
CA GLY A 59 -20.07 -7.86 17.99
C GLY A 59 -19.58 -7.20 19.29
N THR A 60 -18.59 -6.30 19.22
CA THR A 60 -18.17 -5.49 20.37
C THR A 60 -19.00 -4.20 20.48
N SER A 61 -19.11 -3.66 21.70
CA SER A 61 -19.87 -2.42 21.95
C SER A 61 -19.38 -1.28 21.05
N LEU A 62 -20.26 -0.34 20.69
CA LEU A 62 -19.93 0.87 19.91
C LEU A 62 -19.06 1.90 20.68
N ALA A 63 -18.53 1.54 21.85
CA ALA A 63 -17.53 2.37 22.51
C ALA A 63 -16.36 2.62 21.55
N GLY A 64 -15.88 3.86 21.49
CA GLY A 64 -14.79 4.24 20.61
C GLY A 64 -13.50 3.45 20.87
N PRO A 65 -12.51 3.53 19.97
CA PRO A 65 -11.22 2.87 20.15
C PRO A 65 -10.52 3.36 21.41
N PRO A 66 -9.75 2.50 22.10
CA PRO A 66 -9.00 2.92 23.29
C PRO A 66 -7.95 3.97 22.91
N ALA A 67 -7.62 4.84 23.86
CA ALA A 67 -6.64 5.90 23.62
C ALA A 67 -5.27 5.36 23.16
N SER A 68 -4.86 4.19 23.66
CA SER A 68 -3.64 3.49 23.22
C SER A 68 -3.69 3.11 21.73
N CYS A 69 -4.83 2.63 21.23
CA CYS A 69 -5.02 2.34 19.81
C CYS A 69 -4.83 3.60 18.97
N CYS A 70 -5.51 4.70 19.31
CA CYS A 70 -5.39 5.93 18.54
C CYS A 70 -4.02 6.61 18.68
N GLY A 71 -3.31 6.40 19.79
CA GLY A 71 -1.92 6.83 19.96
C GLY A 71 -0.99 6.09 19.00
N SER A 72 -1.05 4.74 19.01
CA SER A 72 -0.25 3.89 18.12
C SER A 72 -0.53 4.18 16.65
N LEU A 73 -1.81 4.26 16.26
CA LEU A 73 -2.18 4.50 14.86
C LEU A 73 -1.67 5.85 14.36
N ARG A 74 -1.81 6.93 15.15
CA ARG A 74 -1.25 8.25 14.78
C ARG A 74 0.26 8.19 14.63
N ALA A 75 0.97 7.63 15.62
CA ALA A 75 2.42 7.52 15.58
C ALA A 75 2.92 6.77 14.35
N ILE A 76 2.27 5.65 14.00
CA ILE A 76 2.62 4.86 12.81
C ILE A 76 2.31 5.65 11.53
N SER A 77 1.13 6.27 11.44
CA SER A 77 0.68 6.99 10.25
C SER A 77 1.58 8.17 9.86
N THR A 78 2.22 8.80 10.85
CA THR A 78 3.15 9.93 10.64
C THR A 78 4.62 9.50 10.51
N SER A 79 4.88 8.19 10.40
CA SER A 79 6.24 7.63 10.35
C SER A 79 6.50 6.87 9.05
N PRO A 80 7.77 6.58 8.72
CA PRO A 80 8.10 5.67 7.62
C PRO A 80 7.52 4.25 7.79
N ALA A 81 7.09 3.88 9.00
CA ALA A 81 6.43 2.61 9.27
C ALA A 81 4.97 2.55 8.79
N SER A 82 4.42 3.66 8.28
CA SER A 82 3.08 3.69 7.67
C SER A 82 2.91 2.68 6.53
N ILE A 83 4.00 2.31 5.82
CA ILE A 83 4.01 1.24 4.81
C ILE A 83 3.52 -0.12 5.36
N CYS A 84 3.71 -0.40 6.66
CA CYS A 84 3.22 -1.61 7.29
C CYS A 84 1.70 -1.64 7.44
N LEU A 85 1.02 -0.49 7.31
CA LEU A 85 -0.43 -0.44 7.32
C LEU A 85 -1.04 -1.08 6.07
N CYS A 86 -0.25 -1.30 5.01
CA CYS A 86 -0.69 -2.03 3.83
C CYS A 86 -1.19 -3.44 4.17
N HIS A 87 -0.66 -4.08 5.22
CA HIS A 87 -1.16 -5.37 5.68
C HIS A 87 -2.56 -5.32 6.33
N LEU A 88 -3.01 -4.13 6.76
CA LEU A 88 -4.40 -3.94 7.18
C LEU A 88 -5.32 -3.77 5.96
N ILE A 89 -4.84 -3.09 4.92
CA ILE A 89 -5.57 -2.83 3.68
C ILE A 89 -5.74 -4.12 2.87
N GLY A 90 -4.70 -4.96 2.81
CA GLY A 90 -4.72 -6.26 2.14
C GLY A 90 -5.51 -7.35 2.87
N GLY A 91 -5.96 -7.08 4.10
CA GLY A 91 -6.77 -8.02 4.88
C GLY A 91 -5.98 -9.13 5.56
N GLU A 92 -4.65 -9.11 5.53
CA GLU A 92 -3.81 -10.12 6.22
C GLU A 92 -4.01 -10.11 7.74
N VAL A 93 -4.50 -8.99 8.29
CA VAL A 93 -4.81 -8.86 9.73
C VAL A 93 -5.88 -9.81 10.23
N ASN A 94 -6.84 -10.23 9.39
CA ASN A 94 -7.84 -11.24 9.78
C ASN A 94 -7.17 -12.60 10.06
N GLN A 95 -6.18 -12.96 9.24
CA GLN A 95 -5.43 -14.19 9.40
C GLN A 95 -4.47 -14.09 10.59
N LEU A 96 -3.86 -12.91 10.80
CA LEU A 96 -2.94 -12.67 11.90
C LEU A 96 -3.60 -12.72 13.28
N THR A 97 -4.83 -12.22 13.38
CA THR A 97 -5.48 -11.96 14.67
C THR A 97 -6.53 -13.00 15.02
N HIS A 98 -6.80 -13.98 14.13
CA HIS A 98 -7.87 -14.97 14.25
C HIS A 98 -9.23 -14.35 14.67
N THR A 99 -9.43 -13.08 14.36
CA THR A 99 -10.57 -12.27 14.80
C THR A 99 -11.35 -11.82 13.58
N ASN A 100 -12.67 -11.80 13.69
CA ASN A 100 -13.51 -11.26 12.63
C ASN A 100 -13.47 -9.73 12.71
N ILE A 101 -12.67 -9.10 11.86
CA ILE A 101 -12.60 -7.64 11.77
C ILE A 101 -13.78 -7.12 10.96
N ASP A 102 -14.50 -6.16 11.53
CA ASP A 102 -15.53 -5.39 10.86
C ASP A 102 -14.87 -4.39 9.89
N PRO A 103 -15.09 -4.51 8.57
CA PRO A 103 -14.44 -3.68 7.58
C PRO A 103 -14.90 -2.22 7.63
N VAL A 104 -16.12 -1.95 8.11
CA VAL A 104 -16.64 -0.59 8.29
C VAL A 104 -15.90 0.08 9.45
N ARG A 105 -15.72 -0.63 10.57
CA ARG A 105 -14.95 -0.13 11.71
C ARG A 105 -13.49 0.08 11.36
N LEU A 106 -12.90 -0.80 10.57
CA LEU A 106 -11.54 -0.62 10.07
C LEU A 106 -11.41 0.62 9.18
N ALA A 107 -12.37 0.85 8.28
CA ALA A 107 -12.38 2.00 7.38
C ALA A 107 -12.56 3.34 8.11
N ILE A 108 -13.38 3.39 9.18
CA ILE A 108 -13.59 4.62 9.95
C ILE A 108 -12.54 4.86 11.03
N LEU A 109 -11.74 3.85 11.40
CA LEU A 109 -10.75 3.96 12.50
C LEU A 109 -9.80 5.17 12.34
N PRO A 110 -9.24 5.47 11.15
CA PRO A 110 -8.41 6.66 10.98
C PRO A 110 -9.14 7.97 11.28
N LEU A 111 -10.42 8.06 10.89
CA LEU A 111 -11.25 9.25 11.15
C LEU A 111 -11.51 9.40 12.65
N VAL A 112 -11.91 8.30 13.32
CA VAL A 112 -12.21 8.31 14.76
C VAL A 112 -10.96 8.64 15.59
N CYS A 113 -9.79 8.16 15.16
CA CYS A 113 -8.53 8.41 15.85
C CYS A 113 -7.82 9.70 15.42
N LEU A 114 -8.37 10.45 14.46
CA LEU A 114 -7.72 11.61 13.83
C LEU A 114 -6.29 11.26 13.34
N ALA A 115 -6.13 10.07 12.78
CA ALA A 115 -4.90 9.61 12.18
C ALA A 115 -4.85 9.98 10.70
N LEU A 116 -3.80 10.69 10.30
CA LEU A 116 -3.60 11.12 8.92
C LEU A 116 -2.93 9.99 8.15
N ILE A 117 -3.72 9.25 7.37
CA ILE A 117 -3.17 8.26 6.46
C ILE A 117 -2.60 9.00 5.24
N PRO A 118 -1.32 8.79 4.87
CA PRO A 118 -0.74 9.42 3.70
C PRO A 118 -1.53 9.06 2.44
N PRO A 119 -1.91 10.02 1.58
CA PRO A 119 -2.70 9.76 0.38
C PRO A 119 -1.96 8.90 -0.65
N GLU A 120 -0.63 8.90 -0.63
CA GLU A 120 0.22 8.03 -1.45
C GLU A 120 0.30 6.58 -0.94
N LEU A 121 -0.10 6.31 0.31
CA LEU A 121 0.03 5.00 0.93
C LEU A 121 -0.68 3.88 0.13
N PRO A 122 -1.95 4.04 -0.31
CA PRO A 122 -2.62 3.00 -1.08
C PRO A 122 -1.85 2.64 -2.36
N TYR A 123 -1.32 3.64 -3.06
CA TYR A 123 -0.48 3.41 -4.24
C TYR A 123 0.79 2.63 -3.86
N MET A 124 1.48 3.04 -2.80
CA MET A 124 2.67 2.35 -2.29
C MET A 124 2.40 0.91 -1.85
N CYS A 125 1.19 0.59 -1.39
CA CYS A 125 0.80 -0.78 -1.08
C CYS A 125 0.76 -1.70 -2.30
N PHE A 126 0.47 -1.16 -3.49
CA PHE A 126 0.38 -1.94 -4.73
C PHE A 126 1.68 -1.98 -5.52
N VAL A 127 2.48 -0.90 -5.49
CA VAL A 127 3.69 -0.79 -6.31
C VAL A 127 4.99 -0.83 -5.52
N GLY A 128 4.95 -0.57 -4.22
CA GLY A 128 6.13 -0.46 -3.36
C GLY A 128 6.48 -1.81 -2.71
N PRO A 129 7.75 -2.02 -2.34
CA PRO A 129 8.12 -3.17 -1.52
C PRO A 129 7.54 -2.98 -0.10
N VAL A 130 6.44 -3.69 0.19
CA VAL A 130 5.89 -3.80 1.54
C VAL A 130 6.77 -4.78 2.35
N PRO A 131 7.37 -4.36 3.47
CA PRO A 131 8.18 -5.25 4.30
C PRO A 131 7.35 -6.42 4.82
N PRO A 132 7.90 -7.64 4.92
CA PRO A 132 7.13 -8.80 5.36
C PRO A 132 6.68 -8.67 6.82
N ILE A 133 5.61 -9.39 7.16
CA ILE A 133 5.12 -9.48 8.55
C ILE A 133 6.12 -10.26 9.42
N SER A 134 6.64 -11.39 8.96
CA SER A 134 7.65 -12.15 9.71
C SER A 134 8.99 -11.43 9.71
N GLY A 135 9.65 -11.40 10.88
CA GLY A 135 11.11 -11.26 10.90
C GLY A 135 11.68 -12.51 10.28
N GLY A 136 12.11 -12.42 9.02
CA GLY A 136 12.53 -13.57 8.23
C GLY A 136 13.54 -14.46 8.97
N ALA A 137 13.27 -15.76 8.91
CA ALA A 137 14.27 -16.79 8.71
C ALA A 137 13.87 -17.54 7.43
#